data_AF-A0A7S0MMS3-F1
#
_entry.id   AF-A0A7S0MMS3-F1
#
_cell.length_a   1.000
_cell.length_b   1.000
_cell.length_c   1.000
_cell.angle_alpha   90.00
_cell.angle_beta   90.00
_cell.angle_gamma   90.00
#
_symmetry.space_group_name_H-M   'P 1'
#
loop_
_entity.id
_entity.type
_entity.pdbx_description
1 polymer ?
#
loop_
_entity_poly.entity_id
_entity_poly.type
_entity_poly.pdbx_seq_one_letter_code
_entity_poly.pdbx_strand_id
1 'polypeptide(L)'
;QAESPDEGAFVAAARNLGFSFCRRNMKDIFLRVQDWKSSQVVGSGVEKKWTILNVNPFDNNRKRTSVVVEDEAGKKLLLVKGADTSIMPFVDHGRCPFFTETQKHIDKFGDQGLRTLAFAGRELSDADYAEWNKRFVQASLLSQGREDALRQAASEIEECHGEPGRQSAIFDSSTPYTASLVLHGVTALEDKLQENVGNCIAQLAKAMIKIW
;
A
#
# COMPACT_ATOMS: atom_id res chain seq x y z
N GLN A 1 -5.69 -13.53 11.36
CA GLN A 1 -6.85 -12.62 11.28
C GLN A 1 -6.39 -11.36 10.57
N ALA A 2 -7.17 -10.86 9.60
CA ALA A 2 -6.86 -9.66 8.83
C ALA A 2 -7.95 -8.61 9.08
N GLU A 3 -7.61 -7.32 8.96
CA GLU A 3 -8.57 -6.22 9.15
C GLU A 3 -9.52 -6.07 7.96
N SER A 4 -9.08 -6.51 6.77
CA SER A 4 -9.91 -6.61 5.58
C SER A 4 -9.74 -7.96 4.85
N PRO A 5 -10.78 -8.42 4.12
CA PRO A 5 -10.67 -9.60 3.26
C PRO A 5 -9.54 -9.49 2.23
N ASP A 6 -9.39 -8.30 1.63
CA ASP A 6 -8.35 -7.98 0.64
C ASP A 6 -6.94 -8.24 1.20
N GLU A 7 -6.66 -7.76 2.42
CA GLU A 7 -5.39 -8.02 3.10
C GLU A 7 -5.15 -9.49 3.40
N GLY A 8 -6.19 -10.21 3.82
CA GLY A 8 -6.13 -11.66 4.03
C GLY A 8 -5.73 -12.39 2.74
N ALA A 9 -6.32 -12.00 1.60
CA ALA A 9 -6.00 -12.56 0.29
C ALA A 9 -4.54 -12.29 -0.10
N PHE A 10 -4.04 -11.07 0.12
CA PHE A 10 -2.63 -10.74 -0.18
C PHE A 10 -1.64 -11.54 0.66
N VAL A 11 -1.87 -11.65 1.97
CA VAL A 11 -0.97 -12.41 2.86
C VAL A 11 -1.02 -13.90 2.52
N ALA A 12 -2.19 -14.43 2.15
CA ALA A 12 -2.33 -15.81 1.70
C ALA A 12 -1.59 -16.06 0.37
N ALA A 13 -1.71 -15.14 -0.59
CA ALA A 13 -0.99 -15.22 -1.85
C ALA A 13 0.53 -15.13 -1.64
N ALA A 14 1.00 -14.17 -0.84
CA ALA A 14 2.41 -14.00 -0.51
C ALA A 14 3.01 -15.26 0.14
N ARG A 15 2.26 -15.91 1.03
CA ARG A 15 2.66 -17.20 1.63
C ARG A 15 2.89 -18.28 0.57
N ASN A 16 1.97 -18.38 -0.40
CA ASN A 16 2.07 -19.35 -1.49
C ASN A 16 3.24 -19.04 -2.46
N LEU A 17 3.73 -17.81 -2.45
CA LEU A 17 4.91 -17.35 -3.20
C LEU A 17 6.22 -17.41 -2.38
N GLY A 18 6.20 -18.04 -1.20
CA GLY A 18 7.40 -18.24 -0.38
C GLY A 18 7.68 -17.14 0.63
N PHE A 19 6.76 -16.20 0.83
CA PHE A 19 6.85 -15.12 1.83
C PHE A 19 5.79 -15.34 2.92
N SER A 20 6.15 -16.04 3.99
CA SER A 20 5.21 -16.39 5.05
C SER A 20 5.27 -15.41 6.21
N PHE A 21 4.15 -14.78 6.53
CA PHE A 21 4.00 -14.02 7.77
C PHE A 21 3.90 -14.98 8.96
N CYS A 22 4.92 -15.02 9.82
CA CYS A 22 4.98 -15.98 10.93
C CYS A 22 4.26 -15.46 12.17
N ARG A 23 4.69 -14.31 12.68
CA ARG A 23 4.17 -13.70 13.90
C ARG A 23 4.45 -12.21 13.92
N ARG A 24 3.70 -11.49 14.75
CA ARG A 24 3.89 -10.07 15.05
C ARG A 24 3.78 -9.85 16.55
N ASN A 25 4.69 -9.06 17.10
CA ASN A 25 4.55 -8.47 18.42
C ASN A 25 4.19 -6.97 18.27
N MET A 26 4.16 -6.19 19.35
CA MET A 26 3.76 -4.76 19.25
C MET A 26 4.63 -3.94 18.29
N LYS A 27 5.92 -4.27 18.15
CA LYS A 27 6.89 -3.51 17.34
C LYS A 27 7.47 -4.31 16.17
N ASP A 28 7.61 -5.62 16.29
CA ASP A 28 8.33 -6.45 15.33
C ASP A 28 7.41 -7.41 14.59
N ILE A 29 7.72 -7.61 13.32
CA ILE A 29 7.16 -8.63 12.43
C ILE A 29 8.27 -9.63 12.11
N PHE A 30 7.91 -10.91 12.09
CA PHE A 30 8.80 -11.98 11.67
C PHE A 30 8.25 -12.60 10.38
N LEU A 31 9.02 -12.51 9.31
CA LEU A 31 8.69 -13.03 7.99
C LEU A 31 9.63 -14.18 7.66
N ARG A 32 9.11 -15.33 7.26
CA ARG A 32 9.92 -16.38 6.65
C ARG A 32 10.01 -16.13 5.15
N VAL A 33 11.24 -15.92 4.68
CA VAL A 33 11.56 -15.61 3.30
C VAL A 33 12.27 -16.81 2.67
N GLN A 34 11.68 -17.36 1.63
CA GLN A 34 12.29 -18.39 0.79
C GLN A 34 13.18 -17.74 -0.26
N ASP A 35 14.37 -18.32 -0.47
CA ASP A 35 15.15 -17.99 -1.66
C ASP A 35 14.43 -18.61 -2.86
N TRP A 36 14.16 -17.79 -3.87
CA TRP A 36 13.51 -18.22 -5.12
C TRP A 36 14.29 -19.34 -5.82
N LYS A 37 15.59 -19.49 -5.52
CA LYS A 37 16.46 -20.56 -6.03
C LYS A 37 16.42 -21.85 -5.21
N SER A 38 15.88 -21.83 -4.00
CA SER A 38 15.88 -22.97 -3.07
C SER A 38 14.53 -23.71 -3.07
N SER A 39 14.59 -25.04 -2.98
CA SER A 39 13.49 -26.03 -3.07
C SER A 39 12.06 -25.61 -2.65
N GLN A 40 11.10 -26.08 -3.47
CA GLN A 40 9.67 -25.76 -3.61
C GLN A 40 8.72 -26.09 -2.43
N VAL A 41 9.24 -26.32 -1.21
CA VAL A 41 8.36 -26.63 -0.07
C VAL A 41 7.88 -25.34 0.58
N VAL A 42 6.59 -25.03 0.45
CA VAL A 42 5.94 -23.90 1.14
C VAL A 42 6.18 -24.02 2.65
N GLY A 43 6.71 -22.97 3.26
CA GLY A 43 7.09 -22.95 4.67
C GLY A 43 8.56 -23.27 4.98
N SER A 44 9.38 -23.63 3.99
CA SER A 44 10.86 -23.56 4.10
C SER A 44 11.34 -22.09 4.16
N GLY A 45 12.62 -21.81 4.41
CA GLY A 45 13.20 -20.46 4.33
C GLY A 45 13.72 -19.91 5.66
N VAL A 46 14.40 -18.76 5.58
CA VAL A 46 15.02 -18.08 6.72
C VAL A 46 14.02 -17.09 7.31
N GLU A 47 13.88 -17.09 8.62
CA GLU A 47 13.08 -16.08 9.32
C GLU A 47 13.88 -14.79 9.45
N LYS A 48 13.29 -13.68 8.99
CA LYS A 48 13.84 -12.32 9.07
C LYS A 48 12.94 -11.46 9.93
N LYS A 49 13.55 -10.67 10.80
CA LYS A 49 12.89 -9.68 11.64
C LYS A 49 12.77 -8.34 10.92
N TRP A 50 11.62 -7.69 11.08
CA TRP A 50 11.37 -6.32 10.66
C TRP A 50 10.76 -5.56 11.83
N THR A 51 11.25 -4.35 12.13
CA THR A 51 10.69 -3.51 13.18
C THR A 51 9.81 -2.44 12.54
N ILE A 52 8.54 -2.39 12.94
CA ILE A 52 7.60 -1.33 12.59
C ILE A 52 7.94 -0.09 13.41
N LEU A 53 8.34 0.97 12.72
CA LEU A 53 8.64 2.26 13.33
C LEU A 53 7.36 3.11 13.44
N ASN A 54 6.61 3.22 12.34
CA ASN A 54 5.36 3.97 12.30
C ASN A 54 4.34 3.30 11.38
N VAL A 55 3.06 3.51 11.67
CA VAL A 55 1.94 3.08 10.84
C VAL A 55 1.07 4.29 10.55
N ASN A 56 0.86 4.57 9.27
CA ASN A 56 -0.10 5.55 8.78
C ASN A 56 -1.35 4.78 8.32
N PRO A 57 -2.40 4.67 9.16
CA PRO A 57 -3.56 3.84 8.89
C PRO A 57 -4.32 4.33 7.66
N PHE A 58 -5.15 3.47 7.07
CA PHE A 58 -5.98 3.86 5.93
C PHE A 58 -6.81 5.09 6.27
N ASP A 59 -6.85 6.05 5.35
CA ASP A 59 -7.63 7.26 5.48
C ASP A 59 -8.43 7.47 4.18
N ASN A 60 -9.73 7.77 4.30
CA ASN A 60 -10.63 7.91 3.15
C ASN A 60 -10.23 9.04 2.20
N ASN A 61 -9.56 10.08 2.70
CA ASN A 61 -9.08 11.16 1.87
C ASN A 61 -7.83 10.71 1.11
N ARG A 62 -6.85 10.12 1.80
CA ARG A 62 -5.59 9.66 1.16
C ARG A 62 -5.74 8.39 0.31
N LYS A 63 -6.75 7.56 0.59
CA LYS A 63 -7.04 6.26 -0.04
C LYS A 63 -5.84 5.30 -0.10
N ARG A 64 -4.96 5.39 0.90
CA ARG A 64 -3.76 4.57 1.03
C ARG A 64 -3.34 4.40 2.49
N THR A 65 -2.56 3.35 2.73
CA THR A 65 -1.95 3.02 4.01
C THR A 65 -0.45 2.95 3.79
N SER A 66 0.33 3.43 4.75
CA SER A 66 1.78 3.25 4.70
C SER A 66 2.36 2.81 6.03
N VAL A 67 3.51 2.16 5.97
CA VAL A 67 4.30 1.76 7.13
C VAL A 67 5.73 2.17 6.92
N VAL A 68 6.37 2.64 7.98
CA VAL A 68 7.82 2.78 8.03
C VAL A 68 8.35 1.59 8.81
N VAL A 69 9.24 0.82 8.20
CA VAL A 69 9.85 -0.37 8.79
C VAL A 69 11.36 -0.28 8.75
N GLU A 70 12.02 -0.95 9.68
CA GLU A 70 13.46 -1.12 9.74
C GLU A 70 13.81 -2.61 9.62
N ASP A 71 14.77 -2.93 8.76
CA ASP A 71 15.28 -4.30 8.61
C ASP A 71 16.39 -4.63 9.64
N GLU A 72 16.87 -5.88 9.63
CA GLU A 72 17.94 -6.33 10.53
C GLU A 72 19.28 -5.63 10.31
N ALA A 73 19.46 -4.96 9.17
CA ALA A 73 20.65 -4.17 8.84
C ALA A 73 20.49 -2.68 9.25
N GLY A 74 19.36 -2.29 9.83
CA GLY A 74 19.07 -0.91 10.23
C GLY A 74 18.55 -0.03 9.10
N LYS A 75 18.27 -0.60 7.92
CA LYS A 75 17.75 0.14 6.77
C LYS A 75 16.27 0.44 6.96
N LYS A 76 15.91 1.72 6.80
CA LYS A 76 14.53 2.19 6.93
C LYS A 76 13.85 2.24 5.58
N LEU A 77 12.68 1.62 5.49
CA LEU A 77 11.85 1.56 4.29
C LEU A 77 10.48 2.16 4.57
N LEU A 78 10.05 3.07 3.71
CA LEU A 78 8.65 3.44 3.58
C LEU A 78 7.99 2.48 2.59
N LEU A 79 6.93 1.79 3.01
CA LEU A 79 6.10 0.95 2.15
C LEU A 79 4.68 1.51 2.12
N VAL A 80 4.15 1.75 0.93
CA VAL A 80 2.84 2.36 0.68
C VAL A 80 2.01 1.41 -0.15
N LYS A 81 0.75 1.19 0.25
CA LYS A 81 -0.26 0.47 -0.52
C LYS A 81 -1.56 1.26 -0.58
N GLY A 82 -2.27 1.20 -1.70
CA GLY A 82 -3.48 2.01 -1.88
C GLY A 82 -4.00 2.01 -3.30
N ALA A 83 -4.99 2.86 -3.54
CA ALA A 83 -5.51 3.05 -4.89
C ALA A 83 -4.40 3.53 -5.84
N ASP A 84 -4.44 3.03 -7.07
CA ASP A 84 -3.61 3.46 -8.19
C ASP A 84 -3.59 4.98 -8.34
N THR A 85 -4.75 5.61 -8.38
CA THR A 85 -4.93 7.07 -8.46
C THR A 85 -4.30 7.84 -7.31
N SER A 86 -4.04 7.19 -6.17
CA SER A 86 -3.49 7.81 -4.96
C SER A 86 -2.01 7.55 -4.74
N ILE A 87 -1.40 6.66 -5.53
CA ILE A 87 0.02 6.30 -5.45
C ILE A 87 0.76 6.70 -6.72
N MET A 88 0.19 6.42 -7.90
CA MET A 88 0.83 6.63 -9.20
C MET A 88 1.35 8.08 -9.41
N PRO A 89 0.67 9.15 -8.96
CA PRO A 89 1.19 10.52 -9.08
C PRO A 89 2.51 10.79 -8.34
N PHE A 90 2.87 9.95 -7.36
CA PHE A 90 4.05 10.12 -6.49
C PHE A 90 5.19 9.16 -6.84
N VAL A 91 5.01 8.35 -7.88
CA VAL A 91 6.01 7.41 -8.38
C VAL A 91 7.04 8.14 -9.25
N ASP A 92 8.32 7.91 -8.96
CA ASP A 92 9.42 8.37 -9.81
C ASP A 92 9.52 7.47 -11.05
N HIS A 93 9.03 7.96 -12.18
CA HIS A 93 9.08 7.26 -13.46
C HIS A 93 10.50 6.92 -13.91
N GLY A 94 11.49 7.74 -13.56
CA GLY A 94 12.89 7.50 -13.92
C GLY A 94 13.48 6.28 -13.21
N ARG A 95 12.95 5.92 -12.04
CA ARG A 95 13.33 4.72 -11.28
C ARG A 95 12.46 3.50 -11.59
N CYS A 96 11.40 3.66 -12.39
CA CYS A 96 10.38 2.64 -12.62
C CYS A 96 10.25 2.32 -14.12
N PRO A 97 11.13 1.48 -14.69
CA PRO A 97 11.11 1.19 -16.14
C PRO A 97 9.83 0.51 -16.61
N PHE A 98 9.11 -0.18 -15.70
CA PHE A 98 7.86 -0.88 -15.98
C PHE A 98 6.61 -0.03 -15.68
N PHE A 99 6.74 1.27 -15.41
CA PHE A 99 5.60 2.15 -15.07
C PHE A 99 4.49 2.09 -16.12
N THR A 100 4.83 2.32 -17.39
CA THR A 100 3.86 2.39 -18.49
C THR A 100 3.14 1.05 -18.71
N GLU A 101 3.87 -0.07 -18.68
CA GLU A 101 3.27 -1.40 -18.82
C GLU A 101 2.39 -1.74 -17.62
N THR A 102 2.80 -1.33 -16.41
CA THR A 102 1.98 -1.52 -15.21
C THR A 102 0.68 -0.72 -15.29
N GLN A 103 0.71 0.52 -15.80
CA GLN A 103 -0.50 1.31 -16.00
C GLN A 103 -1.48 0.63 -16.96
N LYS A 104 -1.00 0.08 -18.09
CA LYS A 104 -1.85 -0.69 -19.01
C LYS A 104 -2.49 -1.92 -18.35
N HIS A 105 -1.77 -2.59 -17.44
CA HIS A 105 -2.33 -3.70 -16.68
C HIS A 105 -3.43 -3.24 -15.72
N ILE A 106 -3.24 -2.10 -15.03
CA ILE A 106 -4.25 -1.49 -14.17
C ILE A 106 -5.54 -1.23 -14.96
N ASP A 107 -5.43 -0.59 -16.13
CA ASP A 107 -6.57 -0.27 -16.99
C ASP A 107 -7.32 -1.55 -17.39
N LYS A 108 -6.58 -2.58 -17.83
CA LYS A 108 -7.15 -3.90 -18.20
C LYS A 108 -7.83 -4.61 -17.03
N PHE A 109 -7.29 -4.50 -15.82
CA PHE A 109 -7.91 -5.08 -14.62
C PHE A 109 -9.20 -4.34 -14.26
N GLY A 110 -9.21 -3.00 -14.42
CA GLY A 110 -10.40 -2.17 -14.27
C GLY A 110 -11.52 -2.58 -15.25
N ASP A 111 -11.18 -2.81 -16.51
CA ASP A 111 -12.14 -3.28 -17.54
C ASP A 111 -12.77 -4.64 -17.21
N GLN A 112 -12.07 -5.47 -16.42
CA GLN A 112 -12.55 -6.77 -15.96
C GLN A 112 -13.34 -6.70 -14.64
N GLY A 113 -13.51 -5.49 -14.07
CA GLY A 113 -14.17 -5.31 -12.78
C GLY A 113 -13.33 -5.77 -11.58
N LEU A 114 -12.02 -5.98 -11.76
CA LEU A 114 -11.12 -6.36 -10.68
C LEU A 114 -10.72 -5.13 -9.85
N ARG A 115 -10.66 -5.30 -8.54
CA ARG A 115 -10.17 -4.27 -7.62
C ARG A 115 -8.66 -4.22 -7.66
N THR A 116 -8.10 -3.10 -8.11
CA THR A 116 -6.65 -2.91 -8.18
C THR A 116 -6.11 -2.19 -6.94
N LEU A 117 -4.89 -2.57 -6.52
CA LEU A 117 -4.11 -1.82 -5.54
C LEU A 117 -2.67 -1.71 -6.01
N ALA A 118 -2.09 -0.51 -5.89
CA ALA A 118 -0.70 -0.26 -6.18
C ALA A 118 0.15 -0.40 -4.90
N PHE A 119 1.37 -0.90 -5.08
CA PHE A 119 2.37 -1.05 -4.03
C PHE A 119 3.63 -0.31 -4.46
N ALA A 120 4.06 0.64 -3.65
CA ALA A 120 5.25 1.42 -3.90
C ALA A 120 6.02 1.64 -2.60
N GLY A 121 7.29 2.01 -2.70
CA GLY A 121 8.10 2.26 -1.52
C GLY A 121 9.39 2.98 -1.86
N ARG A 122 10.07 3.44 -0.81
CA ARG A 122 11.40 4.02 -0.93
C ARG A 122 12.20 3.80 0.34
N GLU A 123 13.51 3.82 0.18
CA GLU A 123 14.42 3.90 1.32
C GLU A 123 14.41 5.31 1.91
N LEU A 124 14.48 5.38 3.24
CA LEU A 124 14.57 6.62 3.99
C LEU A 124 15.96 6.72 4.58
N SER A 125 16.59 7.90 4.47
CA SER A 125 17.78 8.18 5.27
C SER A 125 17.39 8.32 6.74
N ASP A 126 18.33 8.04 7.63
CA ASP A 126 18.12 8.23 9.07
C ASP A 126 17.76 9.68 9.42
N ALA A 127 18.36 10.64 8.71
CA ALA A 127 18.10 12.06 8.89
C ALA A 127 16.66 12.42 8.48
N ASP A 128 16.22 12.00 7.29
CA ASP A 128 14.87 12.28 6.79
C ASP A 128 13.81 11.66 7.70
N TYR A 129 14.03 10.40 8.09
CA TYR A 129 13.11 9.71 9.00
C TYR A 129 13.07 10.39 10.38
N ALA A 130 14.23 10.73 10.96
CA ALA A 130 14.27 11.35 12.28
C ALA A 130 13.54 12.70 12.29
N GLU A 131 13.71 13.50 11.24
CA GLU A 131 13.07 14.80 11.11
C GLU A 131 11.56 14.69 10.92
N TRP A 132 11.11 13.78 10.06
CA TRP A 132 9.69 13.48 9.91
C TRP A 132 9.06 12.91 11.20
N ASN A 133 9.75 11.99 11.87
CA ASN A 133 9.21 11.33 13.06
C ASN A 133 9.03 12.30 14.24
N LYS A 134 9.84 13.37 14.35
CA LYS A 134 9.59 14.44 15.33
C LYS A 134 8.19 15.05 15.13
N ARG A 135 7.83 15.36 13.88
CA ARG A 135 6.51 15.92 13.54
C ARG A 135 5.40 14.91 13.74
N PHE A 136 5.61 13.65 13.36
CA PHE A 136 4.66 12.57 13.61
C PHE A 136 4.36 12.42 15.11
N VAL A 137 5.40 12.40 15.95
CA VAL A 137 5.24 12.31 17.41
C VAL A 137 4.53 13.55 17.95
N GLN A 138 4.91 14.76 17.53
CA GLN A 138 4.20 15.99 17.93
C GLN A 138 2.72 15.95 17.55
N ALA A 139 2.39 15.54 16.32
CA ALA A 139 1.01 15.36 15.87
C ALA A 139 0.24 14.35 16.72
N SER A 140 0.88 13.24 17.12
CA SER A 140 0.27 12.19 17.93
C SER A 140 -0.10 12.63 19.35
N LEU A 141 0.59 13.66 19.87
CA LEU A 141 0.40 14.21 21.22
C LEU A 141 -0.67 15.32 21.28
N LEU A 142 -1.18 15.79 20.15
CA LEU A 142 -2.19 16.85 20.11
C LEU A 142 -3.52 16.39 20.73
N SER A 143 -4.12 17.25 21.55
CA SER A 143 -5.44 16.99 22.14
C SER A 143 -6.60 17.31 21.19
N GLN A 144 -6.43 18.29 20.31
CA GLN A 144 -7.39 18.68 19.26
C GLN A 144 -6.67 18.71 17.91
N GLY A 145 -7.37 18.35 16.83
CA GLY A 145 -6.79 18.30 15.48
C GLY A 145 -5.79 17.17 15.24
N ARG A 146 -5.68 16.21 16.16
CA ARG A 146 -4.75 15.06 16.09
C ARG A 146 -4.86 14.28 14.79
N GLU A 147 -6.09 13.97 14.35
CA GLU A 147 -6.33 13.18 13.16
C GLU A 147 -5.86 13.90 11.89
N ASP A 148 -6.14 15.20 11.78
CA ASP A 148 -5.71 16.00 10.64
C ASP A 148 -4.19 16.18 10.63
N ALA A 149 -3.57 16.44 11.79
CA ALA A 149 -2.12 16.56 11.90
C ALA A 149 -1.40 15.24 11.54
N LEU A 150 -1.93 14.09 11.97
CA LEU A 150 -1.41 12.78 11.58
C LEU A 150 -1.62 12.50 10.09
N ARG A 151 -2.75 12.92 9.50
CA ARG A 151 -3.00 12.81 8.06
C ARG A 151 -2.02 13.65 7.24
N GLN A 152 -1.72 14.88 7.69
CA GLN A 152 -0.72 15.76 7.07
C GLN A 152 0.68 15.13 7.17
N ALA A 153 1.08 14.66 8.35
CA ALA A 153 2.35 13.96 8.52
C ALA A 153 2.45 12.70 7.62
N ALA A 154 1.39 11.91 7.50
CA ALA A 154 1.35 10.76 6.59
C ALA A 154 1.54 11.19 5.13
N SER A 155 0.87 12.26 4.70
CA SER A 155 0.99 12.77 3.33
C SER A 155 2.40 13.32 3.05
N GLU A 156 3.00 14.00 4.03
CA GLU A 156 4.36 14.56 3.94
C GLU A 156 5.40 13.51 3.54
N ILE A 157 5.41 12.36 4.23
CA ILE A 157 6.41 11.30 3.98
C ILE A 157 6.12 10.50 2.70
N GLU A 158 4.84 10.29 2.38
CA GLU A 158 4.37 9.54 1.21
C GLU A 158 4.61 10.29 -0.10
N GLU A 159 4.45 11.60 -0.09
CA GLU A 159 4.51 12.45 -1.28
C GLU A 159 5.83 13.23 -1.37
N CYS A 160 6.65 13.19 -0.32
CA CYS A 160 7.88 13.98 -0.18
C CYS A 160 7.59 15.48 -0.35
N HIS A 161 6.74 16.01 0.53
CA HIS A 161 6.38 17.44 0.52
C HIS A 161 7.60 18.33 0.72
N GLY A 162 7.61 19.48 0.04
CA GLY A 162 8.62 20.51 0.25
C GLY A 162 8.43 21.28 1.58
N GLU A 163 7.21 21.30 2.11
CA GLU A 163 6.83 22.03 3.32
C GLU A 163 5.99 21.18 4.28
N PRO A 164 6.30 21.15 5.59
CA PRO A 164 5.48 20.44 6.58
C PRO A 164 4.08 21.03 6.77
N GLY A 165 3.13 20.20 7.23
CA GLY A 165 1.78 20.63 7.60
C GLY A 165 0.84 20.91 6.43
N ARG A 166 1.25 20.60 5.20
CA ARG A 166 0.42 20.72 4.01
C ARG A 166 -0.53 19.53 3.87
N GLN A 167 -1.65 19.78 3.19
CA GLN A 167 -2.53 18.68 2.76
C GLN A 167 -1.90 17.93 1.60
N SER A 168 -2.36 16.70 1.37
CA SER A 168 -1.96 15.91 0.20
C SER A 168 -2.15 16.71 -1.10
N ALA A 169 -1.18 16.58 -2.01
CA ALA A 169 -1.22 17.19 -3.34
C ALA A 169 -2.39 16.71 -4.20
N ILE A 170 -3.05 15.60 -3.81
CA ILE A 170 -4.31 15.14 -4.41
C ILE A 170 -5.44 16.15 -4.16
N PHE A 171 -5.46 16.79 -2.99
CA PHE A 171 -6.51 17.75 -2.60
C PHE A 171 -6.10 19.20 -2.79
N ASP A 172 -4.84 19.50 -2.58
CA ASP A 172 -4.29 20.84 -2.73
C ASP A 172 -3.20 20.85 -3.80
N SER A 173 -3.54 21.28 -5.01
CA SER A 173 -2.61 21.38 -6.12
C SER A 173 -1.47 22.39 -5.88
N SER A 174 -1.58 23.24 -4.84
CA SER A 174 -0.51 24.15 -4.45
C SER A 174 0.54 23.50 -3.55
N THR A 175 0.29 22.29 -3.03
CA THR A 175 1.26 21.55 -2.23
C THR A 175 2.45 21.11 -3.11
N PRO A 176 3.68 21.61 -2.84
CA PRO A 176 4.85 21.18 -3.57
C PRO A 176 5.24 19.77 -3.11
N TYR A 177 5.47 18.87 -4.06
CA TYR A 177 5.88 17.50 -3.78
C TYR A 177 6.94 17.03 -4.78
N THR A 178 7.72 16.02 -4.40
CA THR A 178 8.70 15.39 -5.29
C THR A 178 8.39 13.91 -5.42
N ALA A 179 8.05 13.47 -6.64
CA ALA A 179 7.86 12.05 -6.93
C ALA A 179 9.14 11.28 -6.58
N SER A 180 9.04 10.37 -5.62
CA SER A 180 10.19 9.69 -5.01
C SER A 180 9.92 8.22 -4.69
N LEU A 181 8.67 7.78 -4.83
CA LEU A 181 8.31 6.38 -4.62
C LEU A 181 8.77 5.54 -5.80
N VAL A 182 9.26 4.34 -5.52
CA VAL A 182 9.52 3.31 -6.51
C VAL A 182 8.33 2.36 -6.53
N LEU A 183 7.66 2.25 -7.68
CA LEU A 183 6.58 1.29 -7.88
C LEU A 183 7.16 -0.13 -7.81
N HIS A 184 6.60 -0.96 -6.94
CA HIS A 184 6.98 -2.37 -6.82
C HIS A 184 6.04 -3.28 -7.60
N GLY A 185 4.79 -2.87 -7.77
CA GLY A 185 3.83 -3.59 -8.58
C GLY A 185 2.40 -3.23 -8.24
N VAL A 186 1.48 -3.97 -8.85
CA VAL A 186 0.04 -3.84 -8.63
C VAL A 186 -0.56 -5.22 -8.39
N THR A 187 -1.66 -5.25 -7.64
CA THR A 187 -2.49 -6.45 -7.49
C THR A 187 -3.84 -6.22 -8.14
N ALA A 188 -4.53 -7.32 -8.44
CA ALA A 188 -5.91 -7.32 -8.90
C ALA A 188 -6.66 -8.39 -8.11
N LEU A 189 -7.70 -7.98 -7.38
CA LEU A 189 -8.56 -8.84 -6.58
C LEU A 189 -9.93 -8.94 -7.25
N GLU A 190 -10.43 -10.16 -7.33
CA GLU A 190 -11.81 -10.42 -7.73
C GLU A 190 -12.70 -10.48 -6.49
N ASP A 191 -13.74 -9.66 -6.44
CA ASP A 191 -14.83 -9.82 -5.48
C ASP A 191 -15.81 -10.86 -6.05
N LYS A 192 -15.76 -12.08 -5.54
CA LYS A 192 -16.48 -13.21 -6.13
C LYS A 192 -17.98 -13.02 -6.00
N LEU A 193 -18.62 -12.88 -7.15
CA LEU A 193 -20.08 -12.90 -7.27
C LEU A 193 -20.63 -14.31 -6.95
N GLN A 194 -21.91 -14.37 -6.60
CA GLN A 194 -22.62 -15.64 -6.52
C GLN A 194 -22.64 -16.33 -7.89
N GLU A 195 -22.78 -17.66 -7.86
CA GLU A 195 -22.88 -18.44 -9.10
C GLU A 195 -24.01 -17.93 -9.99
N ASN A 196 -23.74 -17.85 -11.30
CA ASN A 196 -24.70 -17.46 -12.33
C ASN A 196 -25.29 -16.03 -12.24
N VAL A 197 -24.77 -15.14 -11.39
CA VAL A 197 -25.25 -13.74 -11.31
C VAL A 197 -25.22 -13.06 -12.67
N GLY A 198 -24.12 -13.18 -13.44
CA GLY A 198 -24.02 -12.58 -14.77
C GLY A 198 -25.07 -13.10 -15.75
N ASN A 199 -25.36 -14.41 -15.72
CA ASN A 199 -26.39 -15.02 -16.56
C ASN A 199 -27.80 -14.54 -16.14
N CYS A 200 -28.07 -14.52 -14.83
CA CYS A 200 -29.34 -14.02 -14.28
C CYS A 200 -29.59 -12.56 -14.71
N ILE A 201 -28.62 -11.67 -14.53
CA ILE A 201 -28.70 -10.27 -14.96
C ILE A 201 -28.98 -10.18 -16.46
N ALA A 202 -28.29 -10.98 -17.28
CA ALA A 202 -28.50 -10.99 -18.73
C ALA A 202 -29.92 -11.47 -19.11
N GLN A 203 -30.49 -12.44 -18.40
CA GLN A 203 -31.86 -12.91 -18.63
C GLN A 203 -32.91 -11.88 -18.20
N LEU A 204 -32.72 -11.24 -17.05
CA LEU A 204 -33.58 -10.16 -16.57
C LEU A 204 -33.56 -8.96 -17.54
N ALA A 205 -32.37 -8.60 -18.06
CA ALA A 205 -32.23 -7.56 -19.06
C ALA A 205 -32.96 -7.92 -20.37
N LYS A 206 -32.88 -9.18 -20.84
CA LYS A 206 -33.66 -9.67 -22.01
C LYS A 206 -35.17 -9.59 -21.78
N ALA A 207 -35.61 -9.76 -20.53
CA ALA A 207 -37.00 -9.57 -20.12
C ALA A 207 -37.39 -8.10 -19.91
N MET A 208 -36.53 -7.14 -20.29
CA MET A 208 -36.73 -5.69 -20.13
C MET A 208 -36.90 -5.24 -18.66
N ILE A 209 -36.43 -6.06 -17.70
CA ILE A 209 -36.41 -5.70 -16.28
C ILE A 209 -35.16 -4.85 -16.03
N LYS A 210 -35.38 -3.65 -15.49
CA LYS A 210 -34.29 -2.71 -15.15
C LYS A 210 -33.79 -3.01 -13.74
N ILE A 211 -32.49 -3.23 -13.61
CA ILE A 211 -31.79 -3.46 -12.34
C ILE A 211 -31.02 -2.18 -12.04
N TRP A 212 -31.16 -1.64 -10.83
CA TRP A 212 -30.50 -0.43 -10.34
C TRP A 212 -29.49 -0.80 -9.25
#